data_AF-A0A8S4B0I1-F1
#
_entry.id   AF-A0A8S4B0I1-F1
#
_cell.length_a   1.000
_cell.length_b   1.000
_cell.length_c   1.000
_cell.angle_alpha   90.00
_cell.angle_beta   90.00
_cell.angle_gamma   90.00
#
_symmetry.space_group_name_H-M   'P 1'
#
loop_
_entity.id
_entity.type
_entity.pdbx_description
1 polymer ?
#
loop_
_entity_poly.entity_id
_entity_poly.type
_entity_poly.pdbx_seq_one_letter_code
_entity_poly.pdbx_strand_id
1 'polypeptide(L)'
;MCALNFHFLLVFSTFSSVFSDEDYYQVRACCAYSGEQSKDIEYSILTSFNKHIMMQYNSTRGNWTGFTAFSIYETQFWNADPYDRLERIFEKKLLCEDNVKSIESLGNLTTAPTVSIKLLRQPDGGHPALLLCSAYDFYPKQIRMTWSRNKQEVTSGVMYSDLLADGDLYYQIHSYLEYTPTFGETISCTVEHASLSEPKVTVWDNSLLADEVIQIIVGLCFLMLGSVIVTSGFIYYRKRRAAYSAVCQGGTLIPVEHISSPGVAYSPASANTITIDTNRP
;
A
#
# COMPACT_ATOMS: atom_id res chain seq x y z
N MET A 1 -12.06 21.59 -21.00
CA MET A 1 -10.88 21.11 -21.77
C MET A 1 -10.12 22.33 -22.29
N CYS A 2 -8.79 22.31 -22.38
CA CYS A 2 -8.03 23.43 -22.95
C CYS A 2 -7.75 23.15 -24.43
N ALA A 3 -8.22 24.01 -25.33
CA ALA A 3 -7.81 24.01 -26.74
C ALA A 3 -6.65 24.99 -26.94
N LEU A 4 -5.66 24.60 -27.75
CA LEU A 4 -4.50 25.42 -28.07
C LEU A 4 -4.58 25.81 -29.54
N ASN A 5 -4.77 27.10 -29.84
CA ASN A 5 -4.88 27.60 -31.22
C ASN A 5 -3.67 28.49 -31.52
N PHE A 6 -2.95 28.20 -32.61
CA PHE A 6 -1.76 28.94 -33.06
C PHE A 6 -2.07 29.71 -34.33
N HIS A 7 -1.93 31.04 -34.29
CA HIS A 7 -1.84 31.88 -35.49
C HIS A 7 -0.43 32.48 -35.61
N PHE A 8 0.21 32.19 -36.74
CA PHE A 8 1.54 32.72 -37.09
C PHE A 8 1.39 33.99 -37.93
N LEU A 9 2.02 35.08 -37.51
CA LEU A 9 2.25 36.28 -38.33
C LEU A 9 3.76 36.48 -38.49
N LEU A 10 4.25 36.40 -39.72
CA LEU A 10 5.67 36.60 -40.04
C LEU A 10 5.96 38.09 -40.27
N VAL A 11 6.76 38.68 -39.40
CA VAL A 11 7.35 40.01 -39.59
C VAL A 11 8.87 39.89 -39.47
N PHE A 12 9.58 40.04 -40.58
CA PHE A 12 11.04 40.14 -40.58
C PHE A 12 11.47 41.52 -40.10
N SER A 13 12.17 41.59 -38.96
CA SER A 13 12.93 42.78 -38.58
C SER A 13 14.32 42.38 -38.08
N THR A 14 15.37 43.04 -38.57
CA THR A 14 16.77 42.71 -38.27
C THR A 14 17.26 43.39 -36.99
N PHE A 15 16.53 43.17 -35.90
CA PHE A 15 17.05 43.30 -34.54
C PHE A 15 16.90 41.93 -33.90
N SER A 16 17.98 41.38 -33.33
CA SER A 16 17.95 40.10 -32.65
C SER A 16 16.97 40.16 -31.48
N SER A 17 15.78 39.62 -31.66
CA SER A 17 14.81 39.45 -30.58
C SER A 17 15.46 38.55 -29.52
N VAL A 18 15.67 39.09 -28.33
CA VAL A 18 16.19 38.34 -27.18
C VAL A 18 15.05 37.47 -26.64
N PHE A 19 14.74 36.43 -27.41
CA PHE A 19 14.03 35.25 -26.97
C PHE A 19 15.05 34.12 -26.98
N SER A 20 15.31 33.54 -25.81
CA SER A 20 16.01 32.26 -25.68
C SER A 20 15.15 31.15 -26.29
N ASP A 21 15.76 30.04 -26.71
CA ASP A 21 15.02 28.82 -27.08
C ASP A 21 14.21 28.23 -25.89
N GLU A 22 14.45 28.71 -24.67
CA GLU A 22 13.70 28.40 -23.46
C GLU A 22 12.50 29.32 -23.19
N ASP A 23 12.38 30.45 -23.90
CA ASP A 23 11.31 31.42 -23.68
C ASP A 23 10.00 30.99 -24.33
N TYR A 24 8.91 30.98 -23.57
CA TYR A 24 7.61 30.59 -24.09
C TYR A 24 6.44 31.41 -23.53
N TYR A 25 5.52 31.73 -24.44
CA TYR A 25 4.23 32.34 -24.14
C TYR A 25 3.13 31.27 -24.18
N GLN A 26 2.33 31.17 -23.13
CA GLN A 26 1.20 30.26 -23.03
C GLN A 26 -0.09 31.03 -22.77
N VAL A 27 -1.08 30.81 -23.64
CA VAL A 27 -2.48 31.20 -23.45
C VAL A 27 -3.28 29.97 -23.04
N ARG A 28 -4.10 30.10 -22.00
CA ARG A 28 -4.98 29.04 -21.49
C ARG A 28 -6.41 29.57 -21.39
N ALA A 29 -7.29 29.09 -22.26
CA ALA A 29 -8.72 29.31 -22.17
C ALA A 29 -9.37 28.22 -21.27
N CYS A 30 -10.17 28.65 -20.30
CA CYS A 30 -10.84 27.78 -19.33
C CYS A 30 -12.33 28.13 -19.19
N CYS A 31 -13.15 27.09 -19.13
CA CYS A 31 -14.57 27.17 -18.79
C CYS A 31 -14.77 26.52 -17.42
N ALA A 32 -15.29 27.28 -16.45
CA ALA A 32 -15.78 26.75 -15.18
C ALA A 32 -17.30 26.63 -15.25
N TYR A 33 -17.81 25.44 -14.92
CA TYR A 33 -19.23 25.11 -14.96
C TYR A 33 -19.73 24.89 -13.54
N SER A 34 -20.88 25.48 -13.22
CA SER A 34 -21.50 25.41 -11.90
C SER A 34 -23.02 25.51 -12.02
N GLY A 35 -23.71 25.44 -10.88
CA GLY A 35 -25.18 25.41 -10.84
C GLY A 35 -25.79 24.10 -11.33
N GLU A 36 -27.12 24.03 -11.35
CA GLU A 36 -27.85 22.87 -11.85
C GLU A 36 -27.73 22.78 -13.38
N GLN A 37 -27.46 21.58 -13.92
CA GLN A 37 -27.28 21.34 -15.37
C GLN A 37 -26.19 22.25 -15.99
N SER A 38 -25.12 22.53 -15.23
CA SER A 38 -23.93 23.27 -15.70
C SER A 38 -24.22 24.66 -16.29
N LYS A 39 -25.33 25.31 -15.90
CA LYS A 39 -25.82 26.56 -16.51
C LYS A 39 -25.00 27.79 -16.13
N ASP A 40 -24.40 27.81 -14.95
CA ASP A 40 -23.60 28.94 -14.47
C ASP A 40 -22.16 28.78 -14.99
N ILE A 41 -21.89 29.40 -16.14
CA ILE A 41 -20.66 29.25 -16.92
C ILE A 41 -19.80 30.52 -16.81
N GLU A 42 -18.62 30.38 -16.23
CA GLU A 42 -17.56 31.38 -16.27
C GLU A 42 -16.51 31.00 -17.32
N TYR A 43 -16.25 31.91 -18.26
CA TYR A 43 -15.14 31.81 -19.20
C TYR A 43 -13.98 32.68 -18.73
N SER A 44 -12.77 32.16 -18.80
CA SER A 44 -11.55 32.89 -18.48
C SER A 44 -10.41 32.57 -19.43
N ILE A 45 -9.54 33.54 -19.66
CA ILE A 45 -8.28 33.36 -20.39
C ILE A 45 -7.16 33.75 -19.45
N LEU A 46 -6.18 32.87 -19.26
CA LEU A 46 -4.95 33.15 -18.54
C LEU A 46 -3.78 33.19 -19.51
N THR A 47 -3.05 34.29 -19.53
CA THR A 47 -1.82 34.44 -20.31
C THR A 47 -0.61 34.38 -19.40
N SER A 48 0.47 33.76 -19.87
CA SER A 48 1.71 33.63 -19.10
C SER A 48 2.93 33.63 -20.02
N PHE A 49 4.04 34.17 -19.52
CA PHE A 49 5.34 34.16 -20.18
C PHE A 49 6.34 33.54 -19.20
N ASN A 50 7.05 32.48 -19.62
CA ASN A 50 8.03 31.76 -18.78
C ASN A 50 7.46 31.37 -17.40
N LYS A 51 6.23 30.85 -17.36
CA LYS A 51 5.45 30.49 -16.14
C LYS A 51 4.98 31.70 -15.29
N HIS A 52 5.44 32.92 -15.56
CA HIS A 52 4.91 34.12 -14.92
C HIS A 52 3.57 34.49 -15.53
N ILE A 53 2.55 34.65 -14.69
CA ILE A 53 1.22 35.09 -15.13
C ILE A 53 1.30 36.56 -15.57
N MET A 54 0.83 36.84 -16.77
CA MET A 54 0.88 38.18 -17.38
C MET A 54 -0.44 38.90 -17.20
N MET A 55 -1.52 38.43 -17.81
CA MET A 55 -2.88 38.99 -17.65
C MET A 55 -3.95 37.90 -17.72
N GLN A 56 -5.14 38.21 -17.18
CA GLN A 56 -6.30 37.32 -17.17
C GLN A 56 -7.57 38.04 -17.63
N TYR A 57 -8.34 37.42 -18.53
CA TYR A 57 -9.75 37.76 -18.79
C TYR A 57 -10.67 36.93 -17.90
N ASN A 58 -11.77 37.53 -17.45
CA ASN A 58 -12.85 36.82 -16.74
C ASN A 58 -14.22 37.33 -17.22
N SER A 59 -15.09 36.44 -17.70
CA SER A 59 -16.39 36.81 -18.28
C SER A 59 -17.40 37.34 -17.29
N THR A 60 -17.28 36.98 -16.01
CA THR A 60 -18.16 37.44 -14.92
C THR A 60 -17.90 38.92 -14.61
N ARG A 61 -16.64 39.35 -14.72
CA ARG A 61 -16.24 40.78 -14.68
C ARG A 61 -16.37 41.47 -16.03
N GLY A 62 -16.26 40.71 -17.12
CA GLY A 62 -16.32 41.20 -18.50
C GLY A 62 -15.10 42.04 -18.90
N ASN A 63 -13.94 41.82 -18.27
CA ASN A 63 -12.72 42.59 -18.49
C ASN A 63 -11.43 41.79 -18.25
N TRP A 64 -10.32 42.33 -18.76
CA TRP A 64 -8.95 41.90 -18.54
C TRP A 64 -8.32 42.56 -17.31
N THR A 65 -7.49 41.82 -16.58
CA THR A 65 -6.69 42.27 -15.43
C THR A 65 -5.21 41.94 -15.67
N GLY A 66 -4.33 42.94 -15.63
CA GLY A 66 -2.88 42.77 -15.74
C GLY A 66 -2.18 42.59 -14.38
N PHE A 67 -1.13 41.77 -14.34
CA PHE A 67 -0.35 41.46 -13.13
C PHE A 67 1.12 41.92 -13.19
N THR A 68 1.59 42.43 -14.32
CA THR A 68 2.94 43.01 -14.50
C THR A 68 2.83 44.44 -15.03
N ALA A 69 3.88 45.26 -14.89
CA ALA A 69 3.85 46.64 -15.38
C ALA A 69 3.53 46.73 -16.88
N PHE A 70 4.05 45.79 -17.68
CA PHE A 70 3.73 45.65 -19.10
C PHE A 70 2.25 45.27 -19.31
N SER A 71 1.77 44.22 -18.64
CA SER A 71 0.41 43.75 -18.91
C SER A 71 -0.69 44.65 -18.32
N ILE A 72 -0.40 45.42 -17.28
CA ILE A 72 -1.31 46.47 -16.79
C ILE A 72 -1.54 47.53 -17.88
N TYR A 73 -0.52 47.90 -18.66
CA TYR A 73 -0.68 48.77 -19.82
C TYR A 73 -1.47 48.08 -20.94
N GLU A 74 -1.08 46.86 -21.34
CA GLU A 74 -1.79 46.08 -22.36
C GLU A 74 -3.30 45.94 -22.07
N THR A 75 -3.67 45.60 -20.83
CA THR A 75 -5.09 45.41 -20.48
C THR A 75 -5.92 46.69 -20.57
N GLN A 76 -5.33 47.89 -20.61
CA GLN A 76 -6.07 49.12 -20.90
C GLN A 76 -6.51 49.17 -22.37
N PHE A 77 -5.67 48.69 -23.30
CA PHE A 77 -6.00 48.57 -24.71
C PHE A 77 -7.08 47.52 -24.94
N TRP A 78 -6.88 46.29 -24.45
CA TRP A 78 -7.85 45.20 -24.62
C TRP A 78 -9.22 45.51 -24.01
N ASN A 79 -9.28 46.18 -22.85
CA ASN A 79 -10.56 46.59 -22.24
C ASN A 79 -11.29 47.73 -22.97
N ALA A 80 -10.57 48.51 -23.79
CA ALA A 80 -11.13 49.58 -24.60
C ALA A 80 -11.59 49.10 -25.99
N ASP A 81 -11.11 47.94 -26.45
CA ASP A 81 -11.44 47.40 -27.77
C ASP A 81 -12.85 46.78 -27.81
N PRO A 82 -13.78 47.28 -28.66
CA PRO A 82 -15.07 46.64 -28.87
C PRO A 82 -14.97 45.28 -29.59
N TYR A 83 -13.89 45.01 -30.34
CA TYR A 83 -13.72 43.74 -31.05
C TYR A 83 -13.30 42.61 -30.11
N ASP A 84 -12.34 42.83 -29.20
CA ASP A 84 -12.03 41.91 -28.09
C ASP A 84 -13.31 41.46 -27.37
N ARG A 85 -14.16 42.41 -26.94
CA ARG A 85 -15.43 42.08 -26.26
C ARG A 85 -16.31 41.13 -27.06
N LEU A 86 -16.44 41.32 -28.38
CA LEU A 86 -17.22 40.43 -29.25
C LEU A 86 -16.56 39.06 -29.41
N GLU A 87 -15.22 39.03 -29.53
CA GLU A 87 -14.44 37.80 -29.61
C GLU A 87 -14.59 36.96 -28.34
N ARG A 88 -14.43 37.56 -27.14
CA ARG A 88 -14.60 36.86 -25.85
C ARG A 88 -16.02 36.32 -25.64
N ILE A 89 -17.05 36.99 -26.17
CA ILE A 89 -18.45 36.48 -26.18
C ILE A 89 -18.57 35.27 -27.10
N PHE A 90 -18.00 35.34 -28.31
CA PHE A 90 -18.03 34.24 -29.28
C PHE A 90 -17.25 33.01 -28.78
N GLU A 91 -16.07 33.21 -28.21
CA GLU A 91 -15.26 32.15 -27.60
C GLU A 91 -15.96 31.50 -26.40
N LYS A 92 -16.55 32.29 -25.49
CA LYS A 92 -17.35 31.72 -24.38
C LYS A 92 -18.44 30.81 -24.94
N LYS A 93 -19.16 31.25 -25.97
CA LYS A 93 -20.20 30.43 -26.58
C LYS A 93 -19.64 29.14 -27.19
N LEU A 94 -18.69 29.27 -28.12
CA LEU A 94 -18.15 28.16 -28.90
C LEU A 94 -17.36 27.14 -28.05
N LEU A 95 -16.60 27.61 -27.07
CA LEU A 95 -15.76 26.76 -26.23
C LEU A 95 -16.52 26.24 -25.02
N CYS A 96 -17.38 27.05 -24.40
CA CYS A 96 -18.05 26.68 -23.15
C CYS A 96 -19.52 26.25 -23.32
N GLU A 97 -20.36 27.12 -23.87
CA GLU A 97 -21.82 26.95 -23.88
C GLU A 97 -22.27 25.84 -24.85
N ASP A 98 -21.76 25.86 -26.08
CA ASP A 98 -22.11 24.85 -27.11
C ASP A 98 -21.57 23.44 -26.74
N ASN A 99 -20.61 23.35 -25.82
CA ASN A 99 -20.01 22.09 -25.34
C ASN A 99 -20.58 21.55 -24.01
N VAL A 100 -21.56 22.22 -23.38
CA VAL A 100 -22.11 21.83 -22.06
C VAL A 100 -22.41 20.33 -21.96
N LYS A 101 -23.16 19.78 -22.93
CA LYS A 101 -23.56 18.36 -22.93
C LYS A 101 -22.37 17.39 -22.94
N SER A 102 -21.29 17.75 -23.62
CA SER A 102 -20.06 16.96 -23.63
C SER A 102 -19.39 16.99 -22.26
N ILE A 103 -19.35 18.16 -21.61
CA ILE A 103 -18.80 18.31 -20.26
C ILE A 103 -19.64 17.57 -19.21
N GLU A 104 -20.98 17.61 -19.31
CA GLU A 104 -21.87 16.82 -18.46
C GLU A 104 -21.64 15.31 -18.64
N SER A 105 -21.46 14.85 -19.89
CA SER A 105 -21.11 13.45 -20.18
C SER A 105 -19.78 13.04 -19.53
N LEU A 106 -18.73 13.87 -19.65
CA LEU A 106 -17.45 13.63 -18.98
C LEU A 106 -17.54 13.72 -17.44
N GLY A 107 -18.42 14.58 -16.90
CA GLY A 107 -18.66 14.70 -15.46
C GLY A 107 -19.39 13.50 -14.86
N ASN A 108 -20.23 12.83 -15.66
CA ASN A 108 -20.93 11.61 -15.29
C ASN A 108 -20.11 10.34 -15.51
N LEU A 109 -18.92 10.44 -16.12
CA LEU A 109 -18.01 9.30 -16.27
C LEU A 109 -17.57 8.82 -14.88
N THR A 110 -17.82 7.55 -14.59
CA THR A 110 -17.40 6.94 -13.32
C THR A 110 -16.93 5.51 -13.56
N THR A 111 -15.97 5.04 -12.75
CA THR A 111 -15.43 3.68 -12.82
C THR A 111 -15.10 3.18 -11.43
N ALA A 112 -15.53 1.95 -11.11
CA ALA A 112 -15.50 1.42 -9.76
C ALA A 112 -14.15 0.81 -9.37
N PRO A 113 -13.64 1.09 -8.16
CA PRO A 113 -12.33 0.62 -7.75
C PRO A 113 -12.26 -0.91 -7.66
N THR A 114 -11.21 -1.47 -8.25
CA THR A 114 -10.75 -2.82 -7.92
C THR A 114 -10.07 -2.77 -6.56
N VAL A 115 -10.69 -3.39 -5.55
CA VAL A 115 -10.22 -3.35 -4.16
C VAL A 115 -9.64 -4.71 -3.79
N SER A 116 -8.46 -4.72 -3.17
CA SER A 116 -7.83 -5.93 -2.65
C SER A 116 -7.11 -5.65 -1.32
N ILE A 117 -7.02 -6.66 -0.46
CA ILE A 117 -6.22 -6.61 0.77
C ILE A 117 -5.11 -7.67 0.67
N LYS A 118 -3.90 -7.33 1.12
CA LYS A 118 -2.73 -8.21 1.18
C LYS A 118 -1.95 -7.99 2.49
N LEU A 119 -1.35 -9.06 3.01
CA LEU A 119 -0.34 -8.99 4.06
C LEU A 119 1.01 -8.59 3.43
N LEU A 120 1.57 -7.45 3.82
CA LEU A 120 2.90 -7.01 3.38
C LEU A 120 4.02 -7.53 4.28
N ARG A 121 3.76 -7.60 5.59
CA ARG A 121 4.75 -8.00 6.60
C ARG A 121 4.10 -8.87 7.66
N GLN A 122 4.68 -10.05 7.89
CA GLN A 122 4.36 -10.93 9.02
C GLN A 122 4.85 -10.33 10.36
N PRO A 123 4.23 -10.66 11.49
CA PRO A 123 4.68 -10.17 12.80
C PRO A 123 6.04 -10.78 13.15
N ASP A 124 7.00 -9.94 13.54
CA ASP A 124 8.37 -10.38 13.84
C ASP A 124 8.96 -9.62 15.04
N GLY A 125 9.33 -10.37 16.09
CA GLY A 125 10.22 -9.93 17.18
C GLY A 125 9.79 -8.71 17.98
N GLY A 126 8.55 -8.21 17.83
CA GLY A 126 8.05 -6.97 18.44
C GLY A 126 7.50 -5.95 17.44
N HIS A 127 7.59 -6.20 16.13
CA HIS A 127 6.97 -5.35 15.10
C HIS A 127 5.56 -5.84 14.77
N PRO A 128 4.56 -4.94 14.66
CA PRO A 128 3.24 -5.27 14.13
C PRO A 128 3.31 -5.88 12.73
N ALA A 129 2.33 -6.70 12.39
CA ALA A 129 2.07 -7.10 11.01
C ALA A 129 1.49 -5.91 10.24
N LEU A 130 1.73 -5.85 8.93
CA LEU A 130 1.27 -4.74 8.08
C LEU A 130 0.32 -5.25 7.01
N LEU A 131 -0.93 -4.79 7.06
CA LEU A 131 -1.92 -5.03 6.00
C LEU A 131 -1.92 -3.85 5.02
N LEU A 132 -2.08 -4.16 3.74
CA LEU A 132 -2.26 -3.20 2.65
C LEU A 132 -3.65 -3.41 2.05
N CYS A 133 -4.46 -2.36 2.00
CA CYS A 133 -5.63 -2.27 1.15
C CYS A 133 -5.30 -1.37 -0.04
N SER A 134 -5.51 -1.86 -1.25
CA SER A 134 -5.33 -1.08 -2.49
C SER A 134 -6.66 -0.89 -3.19
N ALA A 135 -6.90 0.31 -3.70
CA ALA A 135 -7.95 0.62 -4.67
C ALA A 135 -7.29 1.04 -5.99
N TYR A 136 -7.62 0.36 -7.09
CA TYR A 136 -7.08 0.58 -8.43
C TYR A 136 -8.18 0.94 -9.44
N ASP A 137 -7.78 1.52 -10.58
CA ASP A 137 -8.59 1.69 -11.79
C ASP A 137 -9.90 2.48 -11.60
N PHE A 138 -9.93 3.45 -10.67
CA PHE A 138 -11.14 4.23 -10.37
C PHE A 138 -11.11 5.66 -10.90
N TYR A 139 -12.30 6.20 -11.13
CA TYR A 139 -12.52 7.59 -11.51
C TYR A 139 -13.94 8.02 -11.08
N PRO A 140 -14.15 9.23 -10.52
CA PRO A 140 -13.20 10.33 -10.34
C PRO A 140 -12.23 10.14 -9.17
N LYS A 141 -11.32 11.10 -8.99
CA LYS A 141 -10.23 11.05 -8.01
C LYS A 141 -10.68 11.05 -6.53
N GLN A 142 -11.93 11.40 -6.25
CA GLN A 142 -12.49 11.51 -4.90
C GLN A 142 -12.93 10.14 -4.39
N ILE A 143 -12.19 9.61 -3.41
CA ILE A 143 -12.38 8.31 -2.78
C ILE A 143 -12.18 8.45 -1.27
N ARG A 144 -12.89 7.64 -0.47
CA ARG A 144 -12.63 7.46 0.95
C ARG A 144 -12.40 5.98 1.24
N MET A 145 -11.33 5.67 1.95
CA MET A 145 -10.99 4.33 2.41
C MET A 145 -10.95 4.34 3.93
N THR A 146 -11.53 3.33 4.57
CA THR A 146 -11.51 3.17 6.03
C THR A 146 -11.21 1.72 6.40
N TRP A 147 -10.50 1.52 7.50
CA TRP A 147 -10.31 0.18 8.07
C TRP A 147 -11.34 -0.06 9.16
N SER A 148 -11.83 -1.30 9.25
CA SER A 148 -12.66 -1.74 10.37
C SER A 148 -12.11 -3.03 11.00
N ARG A 149 -12.21 -3.09 12.32
CA ARG A 149 -11.92 -4.27 13.16
C ARG A 149 -13.22 -4.65 13.84
N ASN A 150 -13.72 -5.86 13.57
CA ASN A 150 -15.01 -6.35 14.07
C ASN A 150 -16.18 -5.37 13.81
N LYS A 151 -16.20 -4.75 12.62
CA LYS A 151 -17.16 -3.72 12.16
C LYS A 151 -17.03 -2.35 12.84
N GLN A 152 -16.05 -2.13 13.71
CA GLN A 152 -15.74 -0.82 14.30
C GLN A 152 -14.61 -0.15 13.51
N GLU A 153 -14.80 1.11 13.09
CA GLU A 153 -13.79 1.88 12.36
C GLU A 153 -12.51 2.08 13.20
N VAL A 154 -11.35 1.92 12.57
CA VAL A 154 -10.02 2.06 13.20
C VAL A 154 -9.21 3.10 12.43
N THR A 155 -8.64 4.05 13.18
CA THR A 155 -7.75 5.11 12.65
C THR A 155 -6.33 5.02 13.21
N SER A 156 -6.13 4.36 14.35
CA SER A 156 -4.80 4.13 14.94
C SER A 156 -4.00 3.15 14.09
N GLY A 157 -2.75 3.49 13.79
CA GLY A 157 -1.88 2.67 12.94
C GLY A 157 -2.27 2.67 11.46
N VAL A 158 -3.18 3.56 11.03
CA VAL A 158 -3.58 3.71 9.62
C VAL A 158 -2.75 4.78 8.94
N MET A 159 -2.24 4.46 7.74
CA MET A 159 -1.54 5.39 6.85
C MET A 159 -2.15 5.30 5.44
N TYR A 160 -2.01 6.35 4.65
CA TYR A 160 -2.44 6.39 3.25
C TYR A 160 -1.25 6.80 2.37
N SER A 161 -1.19 6.28 1.14
CA SER A 161 -0.29 6.82 0.12
C SER A 161 -0.84 8.13 -0.44
N ASP A 162 0.00 8.85 -1.17
CA ASP A 162 -0.50 9.82 -2.14
C ASP A 162 -1.39 9.12 -3.17
N LEU A 163 -2.32 9.89 -3.74
CA LEU A 163 -3.15 9.47 -4.85
C LEU A 163 -2.35 9.53 -6.16
N LEU A 164 -2.20 8.38 -6.82
CA LEU A 164 -1.46 8.27 -8.07
C LEU A 164 -2.45 8.28 -9.25
N ALA A 165 -2.04 8.88 -10.37
CA ALA A 165 -2.80 8.85 -11.62
C ALA A 165 -2.07 7.93 -12.61
N ASP A 166 -2.79 6.99 -13.20
CA ASP A 166 -2.20 5.87 -13.97
C ASP A 166 -1.93 6.23 -15.44
N GLY A 167 -2.01 7.53 -15.78
CA GLY A 167 -1.87 8.05 -17.14
C GLY A 167 -3.17 7.95 -17.97
N ASP A 168 -3.86 6.81 -17.88
CA ASP A 168 -5.06 6.49 -18.65
C ASP A 168 -6.35 6.96 -17.97
N LEU A 169 -6.39 8.21 -17.49
CA LEU A 169 -7.49 8.87 -16.74
C LEU A 169 -7.78 8.32 -15.33
N TYR A 170 -7.51 7.04 -15.06
CA TYR A 170 -7.77 6.39 -13.77
C TYR A 170 -6.77 6.76 -12.68
N TYR A 171 -7.17 6.45 -11.44
CA TYR A 171 -6.39 6.65 -10.23
C TYR A 171 -6.22 5.35 -9.43
N GLN A 172 -5.16 5.31 -8.64
CA GLN A 172 -4.92 4.30 -7.61
C GLN A 172 -4.50 4.95 -6.27
N ILE A 173 -4.86 4.30 -5.17
CA ILE A 173 -4.45 4.70 -3.81
C ILE A 173 -4.30 3.47 -2.90
N HIS A 174 -3.41 3.59 -1.92
CA HIS A 174 -3.12 2.56 -0.93
C HIS A 174 -3.42 3.06 0.48
N SER A 175 -3.95 2.16 1.31
CA SER A 175 -4.04 2.36 2.75
C SER A 175 -3.34 1.20 3.46
N TYR A 176 -2.61 1.51 4.51
CA TYR A 176 -1.83 0.58 5.31
C TYR A 176 -2.40 0.54 6.73
N LEU A 177 -2.45 -0.62 7.34
CA LEU A 177 -2.85 -0.81 8.74
C LEU A 177 -1.79 -1.62 9.49
N GLU A 178 -1.17 -1.01 10.50
CA GLU A 178 -0.44 -1.73 11.53
C GLU A 178 -1.41 -2.55 12.38
N TYR A 179 -1.18 -3.86 12.42
CA TYR A 179 -2.13 -4.84 12.90
C TYR A 179 -1.42 -5.88 13.78
N THR A 180 -2.01 -6.18 14.93
CA THR A 180 -1.57 -7.27 15.81
C THR A 180 -2.63 -8.37 15.76
N PRO A 181 -2.29 -9.59 15.30
CA PRO A 181 -3.25 -10.69 15.21
C PRO A 181 -3.88 -11.05 16.55
N THR A 182 -5.21 -11.07 16.56
CA THR A 182 -6.06 -11.49 17.68
C THR A 182 -6.98 -12.62 17.21
N PHE A 183 -7.06 -13.71 17.97
CA PHE A 183 -7.84 -14.87 17.56
C PHE A 183 -9.33 -14.52 17.37
N GLY A 184 -9.91 -14.94 16.24
CA GLY A 184 -11.33 -14.74 15.92
C GLY A 184 -11.73 -13.32 15.48
N GLU A 185 -10.78 -12.40 15.29
CA GLU A 185 -11.10 -11.06 14.77
C GLU A 185 -11.36 -11.04 13.25
N THR A 186 -12.20 -10.10 12.81
CA THR A 186 -12.42 -9.79 11.40
C THR A 186 -11.86 -8.40 11.09
N ILE A 187 -10.92 -8.31 10.16
CA ILE A 187 -10.43 -7.04 9.60
C ILE A 187 -11.05 -6.83 8.23
N SER A 188 -11.48 -5.60 7.93
CA SER A 188 -11.96 -5.22 6.61
C SER A 188 -11.48 -3.83 6.20
N CYS A 189 -11.40 -3.61 4.89
CA CYS A 189 -11.23 -2.30 4.27
C CYS A 189 -12.54 -1.93 3.57
N THR A 190 -13.07 -0.75 3.85
CA THR A 190 -14.30 -0.22 3.26
C THR A 190 -13.96 0.94 2.34
N VAL A 191 -14.48 0.92 1.12
CA VAL A 191 -14.21 1.92 0.08
C VAL A 191 -15.50 2.60 -0.36
N GLU A 192 -15.58 3.91 -0.13
CA GLU A 192 -16.62 4.82 -0.59
C GLU A 192 -16.11 5.57 -1.82
N HIS A 193 -16.86 5.54 -2.92
CA HIS A 193 -16.49 6.16 -4.20
C HIS A 193 -17.74 6.50 -5.01
N ALA A 194 -17.70 7.57 -5.81
CA ALA A 194 -18.89 8.11 -6.51
C ALA A 194 -19.55 7.14 -7.50
N SER A 195 -18.81 6.13 -8.00
CA SER A 195 -19.35 5.07 -8.87
C SER A 195 -20.11 3.95 -8.13
N LEU A 196 -20.11 3.97 -6.79
CA LEU A 196 -20.64 2.89 -5.95
C LEU A 196 -21.90 3.38 -5.25
N SER A 197 -23.02 2.67 -5.43
CA SER A 197 -24.27 2.95 -4.71
C SER A 197 -24.20 2.61 -3.23
N GLU A 198 -23.33 1.67 -2.86
CA GLU A 198 -23.07 1.24 -1.48
C GLU A 198 -21.54 1.08 -1.27
N PRO A 199 -21.00 1.32 -0.06
CA PRO A 199 -19.58 1.17 0.20
C PRO A 199 -19.08 -0.26 -0.05
N LYS A 200 -18.00 -0.40 -0.80
CA LYS A 200 -17.39 -1.71 -1.10
C LYS A 200 -16.56 -2.18 0.09
N VAL A 201 -17.06 -3.16 0.83
CA VAL A 201 -16.37 -3.79 1.95
C VAL A 201 -15.60 -5.02 1.47
N THR A 202 -14.28 -5.02 1.64
CA THR A 202 -13.41 -6.17 1.41
C THR A 202 -12.92 -6.70 2.75
N VAL A 203 -13.15 -7.98 3.04
CA VAL A 203 -12.68 -8.64 4.27
C VAL A 203 -11.30 -9.25 4.03
N TRP A 204 -10.41 -9.14 5.01
CA TRP A 204 -9.11 -9.79 4.97
C TRP A 204 -9.23 -11.29 5.26
N ASP A 205 -8.71 -12.13 4.36
CA ASP A 205 -8.62 -13.58 4.57
C ASP A 205 -7.40 -13.90 5.44
N ASN A 206 -7.64 -14.37 6.65
CA ASN A 206 -6.61 -14.75 7.62
C ASN A 206 -6.38 -16.27 7.71
N SER A 207 -6.92 -17.08 6.80
CA SER A 207 -6.82 -18.55 6.78
C SER A 207 -5.38 -19.05 6.95
N LEU A 208 -4.41 -18.45 6.25
CA LEU A 208 -2.99 -18.79 6.36
C LEU A 208 -2.45 -18.66 7.80
N LEU A 209 -2.85 -17.62 8.53
CA LEU A 209 -2.45 -17.41 9.92
C LEU A 209 -3.20 -18.37 10.88
N ALA A 210 -4.44 -18.72 10.55
CA ALA A 210 -5.23 -19.67 11.33
C ALA A 210 -4.63 -21.09 11.27
N ASP A 211 -4.22 -21.55 10.09
CA ASP A 211 -3.62 -22.88 9.90
C ASP A 211 -2.28 -23.02 10.65
N GLU A 212 -1.41 -22.01 10.62
CA GLU A 212 -0.16 -22.00 11.40
C GLU A 212 -0.43 -22.11 12.90
N VAL A 213 -1.39 -21.35 13.43
CA VAL A 213 -1.78 -21.41 14.85
C VAL A 213 -2.38 -22.76 15.22
N ILE A 214 -3.22 -23.35 14.36
CA ILE A 214 -3.79 -24.69 14.58
C ILE A 214 -2.67 -25.75 14.63
N GLN A 215 -1.70 -25.70 13.72
CA GLN A 215 -0.56 -26.63 13.71
C GLN A 215 0.28 -26.52 15.00
N ILE A 216 0.54 -25.30 15.49
CA ILE A 216 1.25 -25.06 16.74
C ILE A 216 0.50 -25.65 17.94
N ILE A 217 -0.82 -25.43 18.03
CA ILE A 217 -1.66 -25.96 19.12
C ILE A 217 -1.66 -27.50 19.10
N VAL A 218 -1.84 -28.11 17.93
CA VAL A 218 -1.81 -29.56 17.75
C VAL A 218 -0.44 -30.14 18.14
N GLY A 219 0.65 -29.48 17.74
CA GLY A 219 2.01 -29.83 18.15
C GLY A 219 2.22 -29.80 19.66
N LEU A 220 1.78 -28.72 20.35
CA LEU A 220 1.82 -28.64 21.81
C LEU A 220 1.03 -29.76 22.48
N CYS A 221 -0.20 -30.05 22.01
CA CYS A 221 -1.02 -31.12 22.56
C CYS A 221 -0.32 -32.49 22.49
N PHE A 222 0.30 -32.82 21.35
CA PHE A 222 1.08 -34.06 21.21
C PHE A 222 2.33 -34.09 22.10
N LEU A 223 3.05 -32.97 22.24
CA LEU A 223 4.20 -32.87 23.15
C LEU A 223 3.79 -33.10 24.61
N MET A 224 2.67 -32.51 25.04
CA MET A 224 2.14 -32.69 26.39
C MET A 224 1.74 -34.15 26.64
N LEU A 225 0.97 -34.79 25.75
CA LEU A 225 0.64 -36.23 25.87
C LEU A 225 1.89 -37.12 25.89
N GLY A 226 2.84 -36.87 24.99
CA GLY A 226 4.10 -37.61 24.92
C GLY A 226 4.90 -37.52 26.23
N SER A 227 4.98 -36.31 26.82
CA SER A 227 5.67 -36.09 28.09
C SER A 227 5.04 -36.87 29.26
N VAL A 228 3.71 -36.96 29.31
CA VAL A 228 2.98 -37.72 30.35
C VAL A 228 3.23 -39.23 30.19
N ILE A 229 3.25 -39.74 28.95
CA ILE A 229 3.55 -41.15 28.67
C ILE A 229 5.00 -41.49 29.07
N VAL A 230 5.97 -40.65 28.70
CA VAL A 230 7.40 -40.85 29.01
C VAL A 230 7.64 -40.80 30.53
N THR A 231 7.09 -39.81 31.23
CA THR A 231 7.24 -39.70 32.69
C THR A 231 6.57 -40.85 33.43
N SER A 232 5.35 -41.23 33.04
CA SER A 232 4.64 -42.38 33.62
C SER A 232 5.37 -43.70 33.39
N GLY A 233 5.88 -43.92 32.18
CA GLY A 233 6.70 -45.09 31.83
C GLY A 233 8.00 -45.15 32.62
N PHE A 234 8.68 -44.01 32.80
CA PHE A 234 9.90 -43.91 33.61
C PHE A 234 9.64 -44.20 35.10
N ILE A 235 8.55 -43.67 35.67
CA ILE A 235 8.14 -43.94 37.06
C ILE A 235 7.81 -45.43 37.23
N TYR A 236 7.05 -46.02 36.31
CA TYR A 236 6.74 -47.45 36.31
C TYR A 236 8.02 -48.30 36.24
N TYR A 237 8.95 -47.97 35.35
CA TYR A 237 10.24 -48.64 35.21
C TYR A 237 11.08 -48.58 36.50
N ARG A 238 11.16 -47.41 37.14
CA ARG A 238 11.85 -47.25 38.44
C ARG A 238 11.17 -48.05 39.55
N LYS A 239 9.84 -48.02 39.67
CA LYS A 239 9.10 -48.84 40.64
C LYS A 239 9.31 -50.34 40.39
N ARG A 240 9.30 -50.79 39.13
CA ARG A 240 9.50 -52.19 38.77
C ARG A 240 10.95 -52.66 39.06
N ARG A 241 11.96 -51.82 38.83
CA ARG A 241 13.36 -52.12 39.25
C ARG A 241 13.51 -52.16 40.78
N ALA A 242 12.87 -51.26 41.51
CA ALA A 242 12.85 -51.29 42.98
C ALA A 242 12.15 -52.54 43.52
N ALA A 243 11.03 -52.96 42.91
CA ALA A 243 10.37 -54.21 43.25
C ALA A 243 11.23 -55.44 42.92
N TYR A 244 11.93 -55.46 41.78
CA TYR A 244 12.81 -56.57 41.39
C TYR A 244 13.99 -56.73 42.37
N SER A 245 14.59 -55.62 42.81
CA SER A 245 15.65 -55.63 43.83
C SER A 245 15.12 -56.03 45.22
N ALA A 246 13.91 -55.60 45.60
CA ALA A 246 13.27 -56.00 46.85
C ALA A 246 12.85 -57.49 46.87
N VAL A 247 12.39 -58.04 45.74
CA VAL A 247 12.06 -59.48 45.61
C VAL A 247 13.31 -60.35 45.76
N CYS A 248 14.48 -59.89 45.29
CA CYS A 248 15.77 -60.53 45.57
C CYS A 248 16.24 -60.40 47.04
N GLN A 249 15.61 -59.55 47.85
CA GLN A 249 15.92 -59.37 49.28
C GLN A 249 15.02 -60.21 50.22
N GLY A 250 14.09 -60.99 49.68
CA GLY A 250 13.21 -61.90 50.46
C GLY A 250 13.77 -63.29 50.76
N GLY A 251 15.08 -63.53 50.56
CA GLY A 251 15.74 -64.83 50.77
C GLY A 251 17.08 -64.72 51.50
N THR A 252 17.40 -65.70 52.35
CA THR A 252 18.46 -65.62 53.39
C THR A 252 18.92 -67.05 53.73
N LEU A 253 20.20 -67.41 53.85
CA LEU A 253 21.49 -66.72 53.60
C LEU A 253 22.58 -67.81 53.38
N ILE A 254 23.64 -67.55 52.60
CA ILE A 254 24.94 -68.23 52.79
C ILE A 254 26.08 -67.19 52.65
N PRO A 255 27.04 -67.12 53.60
CA PRO A 255 28.25 -66.30 53.47
C PRO A 255 29.28 -66.97 52.56
N VAL A 256 30.04 -66.18 51.79
CA VAL A 256 31.21 -66.68 51.04
C VAL A 256 32.46 -66.49 51.90
N GLU A 257 32.97 -67.58 52.49
CA GLU A 257 34.31 -67.62 53.07
C GLU A 257 35.12 -68.81 52.54
N HIS A 258 36.38 -68.51 52.20
CA HIS A 258 37.52 -69.41 52.07
C HIS A 258 37.36 -70.78 51.38
N ILE A 259 37.74 -70.84 50.09
CA ILE A 259 38.67 -71.89 49.62
C ILE A 259 39.87 -71.22 48.91
N SER A 260 41.05 -71.71 49.24
CA SER A 260 42.40 -71.18 49.00
C SER A 260 42.92 -71.25 47.56
N SER A 261 43.72 -70.25 47.18
CA SER A 261 44.78 -70.38 46.14
C SER A 261 45.94 -71.24 46.67
N PRO A 262 46.66 -72.01 45.83
CA PRO A 262 47.85 -71.50 45.11
C PRO A 262 47.98 -72.06 43.66
N GLY A 263 48.86 -71.59 42.77
CA GLY A 263 49.76 -70.43 42.81
C GLY A 263 50.76 -70.41 41.62
N VAL A 264 51.16 -69.20 41.21
CA VAL A 264 52.43 -68.79 40.59
C VAL A 264 53.06 -69.60 39.43
N ALA A 265 53.17 -68.95 38.25
CA ALA A 265 54.37 -68.95 37.40
C ALA A 265 54.41 -67.67 36.51
N TYR A 266 55.59 -67.18 36.14
CA TYR A 266 55.85 -65.87 35.51
C TYR A 266 56.25 -65.99 34.01
N SER A 267 55.67 -65.14 33.14
CA SER A 267 56.25 -64.41 31.96
C SER A 267 57.19 -65.10 30.92
N PRO A 268 57.59 -64.43 29.81
CA PRO A 268 56.94 -63.42 28.95
C PRO A 268 57.02 -63.75 27.43
N ALA A 269 56.46 -62.90 26.53
CA ALA A 269 57.11 -62.32 25.31
C ALA A 269 56.17 -61.93 24.13
N SER A 270 56.60 -60.92 23.36
CA SER A 270 56.29 -60.58 21.94
C SER A 270 54.81 -60.26 21.57
N ALA A 271 54.37 -59.01 21.41
CA ALA A 271 54.68 -58.02 20.35
C ALA A 271 54.03 -58.30 18.97
N ASN A 272 53.12 -57.41 18.53
CA ASN A 272 53.30 -56.63 17.29
C ASN A 272 52.23 -55.53 17.09
N THR A 273 52.63 -54.49 16.36
CA THR A 273 51.92 -53.23 16.08
C THR A 273 51.11 -53.32 14.77
N ILE A 274 49.93 -52.69 14.71
CA ILE A 274 49.37 -52.16 13.45
C ILE A 274 48.87 -50.71 13.69
N THR A 275 49.15 -49.86 12.71
CA THR A 275 49.00 -48.40 12.72
C THR A 275 47.60 -47.91 12.35
N ILE A 276 47.25 -46.72 12.84
CA ILE A 276 46.17 -45.87 12.31
C ILE A 276 46.82 -44.90 11.30
N ASP A 277 46.22 -44.72 10.13
CA ASP A 277 46.54 -43.61 9.22
C ASP A 277 45.25 -42.89 8.79
N THR A 278 45.38 -41.61 8.46
CA THR A 278 44.30 -40.62 8.38
C THR A 278 44.47 -39.70 7.18
N ASN A 279 43.54 -39.77 6.22
CA ASN A 279 43.23 -38.69 5.25
C ASN A 279 41.82 -39.00 4.64
N ARG A 280 40.82 -38.10 4.70
CA ARG A 280 40.67 -36.79 3.98
C ARG A 280 40.18 -37.02 2.53
N PRO A 281 39.26 -36.22 1.95
CA PRO A 281 38.70 -34.92 2.39
C PRO A 281 37.37 -34.97 3.13
#